data_AF-A0AAU6UMF7-F1
#
_entry.id   AF-A0AAU6UMF7-F1
#
_cell.length_a   1.000
_cell.length_b   1.000
_cell.length_c   1.000
_cell.angle_alpha   90.00
_cell.angle_beta   90.00
_cell.angle_gamma   90.00
#
_symmetry.space_group_name_H-M   'P 1'
#
loop_
_entity.id
_entity.type
_entity.pdbx_description
1 polymer ?
#
loop_
_entity_poly.entity_id
_entity_poly.type
_entity_poly.pdbx_seq_one_letter_code
_entity_poly.pdbx_strand_id
1 'polypeptide(L)'
;MDAPHDMQVGARFETKKHGYVVVVEYYNTHTVIVAFENTGNIRSITAAKLRNGQVFDRSVPPQSSMVGEKIESVKHGTLTIVQVESENIVVLENSAGEQVRMIMAAVQKLRDSDESLDPSQQPVKLPTSLTALTKRSKKTKDVNSLLKKMLSDYGK
;
A
#
# COMPACT_ATOMS: atom_id res chain seq x y z
N MET A 1 23.62 -14.46 -25.50
CA MET A 1 22.57 -13.45 -25.71
C MET A 1 22.80 -12.40 -24.65
N ASP A 2 22.98 -11.16 -25.05
CA ASP A 2 23.22 -10.09 -24.08
C ASP A 2 21.91 -9.72 -23.39
N ALA A 3 21.95 -9.46 -22.08
CA ALA A 3 20.76 -9.13 -21.32
C ALA A 3 20.30 -7.71 -21.69
N PRO A 4 18.98 -7.47 -21.84
CA PRO A 4 18.44 -6.11 -21.91
C PRO A 4 18.93 -5.24 -20.74
N HIS A 5 19.08 -3.92 -20.95
CA HIS A 5 19.58 -2.99 -19.94
C HIS A 5 18.78 -3.04 -18.63
N ASP A 6 17.48 -3.31 -18.71
CA ASP A 6 16.59 -3.44 -17.56
C ASP A 6 16.72 -4.79 -16.84
N MET A 7 17.29 -5.82 -17.49
CA MET A 7 17.35 -7.20 -16.99
C MET A 7 18.78 -7.65 -16.66
N GLN A 8 19.67 -6.69 -16.40
CA GLN A 8 21.04 -6.99 -16.02
C GLN A 8 21.09 -7.70 -14.66
N VAL A 9 22.12 -8.54 -14.48
CA VAL A 9 22.36 -9.22 -13.20
C VAL A 9 22.53 -8.17 -12.11
N GLY A 10 21.80 -8.34 -11.00
CA GLY A 10 21.72 -7.38 -9.89
C GLY A 10 20.58 -6.37 -10.01
N ALA A 11 19.83 -6.33 -11.12
CA ALA A 11 18.67 -5.46 -11.23
C ALA A 11 17.60 -5.82 -10.19
N ARG A 12 17.03 -4.80 -9.52
CA ARG A 12 16.02 -4.95 -8.47
C ARG A 12 14.64 -4.60 -9.02
N PHE A 13 13.67 -5.46 -8.73
CA PHE A 13 12.28 -5.33 -9.16
C PHE A 13 11.33 -5.41 -7.96
N GLU A 14 10.37 -4.50 -7.90
CA GLU A 14 9.30 -4.54 -6.92
C GLU A 14 8.19 -5.48 -7.41
N THR A 15 7.77 -6.41 -6.56
CA THR A 15 6.63 -7.28 -6.82
C THR A 15 5.39 -6.75 -6.14
N LYS A 16 4.20 -7.08 -6.69
CA LYS A 16 2.93 -6.61 -6.13
C LYS A 16 2.58 -7.15 -4.75
N LYS A 17 3.22 -8.24 -4.32
CA LYS A 17 2.75 -9.05 -3.18
C LYS A 17 3.86 -9.54 -2.25
N HIS A 18 5.07 -9.74 -2.77
CA HIS A 18 6.14 -10.44 -2.05
C HIS A 18 7.39 -9.59 -1.84
N GLY A 19 7.28 -8.27 -1.98
CA GLY A 19 8.41 -7.34 -1.81
C GLY A 19 9.35 -7.33 -3.02
N TYR A 20 10.64 -7.14 -2.76
CA TYR A 20 11.66 -6.97 -3.80
C TYR A 20 12.28 -8.29 -4.26
N VAL A 21 12.69 -8.29 -5.52
CA VAL A 21 13.31 -9.42 -6.20
C VAL A 21 14.53 -8.93 -6.98
N VAL A 22 15.61 -9.71 -6.94
CA VAL A 22 16.88 -9.42 -7.63
C VAL A 22 17.07 -10.39 -8.78
N VAL A 23 17.51 -9.90 -9.93
CA VAL A 23 17.92 -10.75 -11.06
C VAL A 23 19.27 -11.37 -10.76
N VAL A 24 19.33 -12.70 -10.74
CA VAL A 24 20.57 -13.46 -10.53
C VAL A 24 21.21 -13.81 -11.86
N GLU A 25 20.40 -14.23 -12.84
CA GLU A 25 20.91 -14.67 -14.13
C GLU A 25 19.86 -14.49 -15.23
N TYR A 26 20.30 -14.16 -16.44
CA TYR A 26 19.45 -14.00 -17.61
C TYR A 26 19.84 -14.99 -18.70
N TYR A 27 18.91 -15.87 -19.10
CA TYR A 27 19.11 -16.79 -20.22
C TYR A 27 18.38 -16.30 -21.48
N ASN A 28 17.09 -16.00 -21.35
CA ASN A 28 16.25 -15.48 -22.42
C ASN A 28 15.02 -14.74 -21.84
N THR A 29 14.15 -14.22 -22.72
CA THR A 29 12.93 -13.50 -22.32
C THR A 29 11.92 -14.34 -21.55
N HIS A 30 12.00 -15.67 -21.64
CA HIS A 30 11.11 -16.63 -20.96
C HIS A 30 11.72 -17.20 -19.67
N THR A 31 13.03 -17.10 -19.52
CA THR A 31 13.81 -17.74 -18.46
C THR A 31 14.82 -16.74 -17.92
N VAL A 32 14.37 -16.01 -16.90
CA VAL A 32 15.15 -15.12 -16.06
C VAL A 32 15.17 -15.74 -14.66
N ILE A 33 16.36 -15.96 -14.12
CA ILE A 33 16.53 -16.48 -12.76
C ILE A 33 16.56 -15.29 -11.80
N VAL A 34 15.67 -15.32 -10.83
CA VAL A 34 15.49 -14.26 -9.85
C VAL A 34 15.49 -14.81 -8.43
N ALA A 35 15.95 -13.99 -7.48
CA ALA A 35 15.95 -14.29 -6.05
C ALA A 35 15.08 -13.29 -5.29
N PHE A 36 14.21 -13.76 -4.39
CA PHE A 36 13.43 -12.91 -3.50
C PHE A 36 14.29 -12.42 -2.34
N GLU A 37 14.29 -11.12 -2.05
CA GLU A 37 15.12 -10.57 -0.96
C GLU A 37 14.62 -11.03 0.42
N ASN A 38 13.29 -11.14 0.58
CA ASN A 38 12.69 -11.47 1.88
C ASN A 38 12.94 -12.93 2.28
N THR A 39 12.99 -13.85 1.31
CA THR A 39 13.00 -15.30 1.55
C THR A 39 14.28 -15.98 1.08
N GLY A 40 15.07 -15.31 0.23
CA GLY A 40 16.21 -15.91 -0.46
C GLY A 40 15.80 -16.98 -1.49
N ASN A 41 14.50 -17.16 -1.75
CA ASN A 41 14.03 -18.19 -2.66
C ASN A 41 14.38 -17.84 -4.10
N ILE A 42 14.82 -18.82 -4.89
CA ILE A 42 15.24 -18.63 -6.28
C ILE A 42 14.19 -19.24 -7.21
N ARG A 43 13.79 -18.49 -8.24
CA ARG A 43 12.82 -18.94 -9.25
C ARG A 43 13.18 -18.50 -10.66
N SER A 44 12.81 -19.31 -11.63
CA SER A 44 12.76 -18.91 -13.03
C SER A 44 11.44 -18.21 -13.34
N ILE A 45 11.49 -17.05 -13.99
CA ILE A 45 10.32 -16.30 -14.45
C ILE A 45 10.55 -15.68 -15.84
N THR A 46 9.46 -15.31 -16.50
CA THR A 46 9.53 -14.58 -17.76
C THR A 46 9.81 -13.10 -17.51
N ALA A 47 10.57 -12.46 -18.40
CA ALA A 47 10.90 -11.03 -18.32
C ALA A 47 9.63 -10.15 -18.29
N ALA A 48 8.59 -10.53 -19.05
CA ALA A 48 7.31 -9.81 -19.04
C ALA A 48 6.62 -9.83 -17.66
N LYS A 49 6.64 -10.96 -16.96
CA LYS A 49 6.05 -11.07 -15.62
C LYS A 49 6.86 -10.31 -14.58
N LEU A 50 8.18 -10.31 -14.71
CA LEU A 50 9.08 -9.56 -13.84
C LEU A 50 8.83 -8.05 -13.96
N ARG A 51 8.76 -7.50 -15.18
CA ARG A 51 8.42 -6.08 -15.43
C ARG A 51 7.05 -5.68 -14.90
N ASN A 52 6.07 -6.57 -15.00
CA ASN A 52 4.72 -6.34 -14.50
C ASN A 52 4.59 -6.55 -12.98
N GLY A 53 5.65 -6.93 -12.28
CA GLY A 53 5.64 -7.26 -10.85
C GLY A 53 4.78 -8.48 -10.50
N GLN A 54 4.45 -9.34 -11.47
CA GLN A 54 3.63 -10.55 -11.31
C GLN A 54 4.48 -11.77 -10.97
N VAL A 55 5.31 -11.62 -9.94
CA VAL A 55 6.20 -12.67 -9.43
C VAL A 55 5.66 -13.13 -8.09
N PHE A 56 5.47 -14.45 -7.94
CA PHE A 56 4.90 -15.04 -6.75
C PHE A 56 5.90 -15.98 -6.10
N ASP A 57 6.11 -15.80 -4.80
CA ASP A 57 6.79 -16.79 -3.98
C ASP A 57 5.75 -17.80 -3.50
N ARG A 58 6.02 -19.10 -3.67
CA ARG A 58 5.14 -20.17 -3.15
C ARG A 58 5.46 -20.52 -1.71
N SER A 59 6.64 -20.13 -1.22
CA SER A 59 7.07 -20.44 0.14
C SER A 59 6.43 -19.53 1.18
N VAL A 60 5.92 -18.36 0.77
CA VAL A 60 5.38 -17.34 1.67
C VAL A 60 4.09 -16.76 1.11
N PRO A 61 3.09 -16.44 1.95
CA PRO A 61 1.83 -15.87 1.48
C PRO A 61 1.95 -14.50 0.82
N PRO A 62 0.92 -14.11 0.04
CA PRO A 62 0.86 -12.89 -0.78
C PRO A 62 0.90 -11.54 -0.05
N GLN A 63 1.09 -11.52 1.28
CA GLN A 63 1.17 -10.30 2.11
C GLN A 63 2.53 -10.17 2.80
N SER A 64 3.53 -10.90 2.31
CA SER A 64 4.88 -10.93 2.89
C SER A 64 5.68 -9.65 2.69
N SER A 65 5.16 -8.67 1.94
CA SER A 65 5.76 -7.34 1.84
C SER A 65 5.80 -6.61 3.19
N MET A 66 4.93 -6.97 4.13
CA MET A 66 4.85 -6.34 5.45
C MET A 66 5.84 -6.91 6.47
N VAL A 67 6.57 -7.97 6.11
CA VAL A 67 7.58 -8.56 6.99
C VAL A 67 8.71 -7.56 7.23
N GLY A 68 9.02 -7.31 8.50
CA GLY A 68 9.99 -6.33 8.97
C GLY A 68 9.40 -4.98 9.40
N GLU A 69 8.11 -4.74 9.18
CA GLU A 69 7.44 -3.50 9.62
C GLU A 69 7.29 -3.50 11.16
N LYS A 70 7.53 -2.34 11.77
CA LYS A 70 7.37 -2.09 13.20
C LYS A 70 6.03 -1.42 13.44
N ILE A 71 5.27 -1.94 14.40
CA ILE A 71 3.92 -1.47 14.75
C ILE A 71 3.90 -1.22 16.25
N GLU A 72 3.27 -0.13 16.69
CA GLU A 72 3.09 0.11 18.11
C GLU A 72 1.75 -0.46 18.58
N SER A 73 1.78 -1.16 19.70
CA SER A 73 0.59 -1.69 20.35
C SER A 73 0.51 -1.16 21.76
N VAL A 74 -0.67 -0.66 22.16
CA VAL A 74 -0.94 -0.21 23.54
C VAL A 74 -0.68 -1.30 24.57
N LYS A 75 -0.87 -2.59 24.19
CA LYS A 75 -0.75 -3.72 25.11
C LYS A 75 0.64 -4.35 25.14
N HIS A 76 1.32 -4.36 24.00
CA HIS A 76 2.55 -5.13 23.82
C HIS A 76 3.76 -4.25 23.49
N GLY A 77 3.61 -2.92 23.38
CA GLY A 77 4.69 -2.03 22.96
C GLY A 77 5.02 -2.19 21.48
N THR A 78 6.28 -1.97 21.11
CA THR A 78 6.74 -2.07 19.73
C THR A 78 6.87 -3.52 19.28
N LEU A 79 6.05 -3.89 18.31
CA LEU A 79 6.01 -5.21 17.70
C LEU A 79 6.65 -5.16 16.31
N THR A 80 7.42 -6.18 15.96
CA THR A 80 7.99 -6.37 14.63
C THR A 80 7.26 -7.50 13.92
N ILE A 81 6.82 -7.28 12.68
CA ILE A 81 6.20 -8.35 11.89
C ILE A 81 7.29 -9.31 11.42
N VAL A 82 7.28 -10.53 11.94
CA VAL A 82 8.25 -11.57 11.56
C VAL A 82 7.73 -12.36 10.36
N GLN A 83 6.46 -12.75 10.39
CA GLN A 83 5.91 -13.61 9.37
C GLN A 83 4.41 -13.38 9.21
N VAL A 84 3.94 -13.42 7.96
CA VAL A 84 2.52 -13.52 7.65
C VAL A 84 2.25 -14.97 7.24
N GLU A 85 1.20 -15.58 7.80
CA GLU A 85 0.75 -16.94 7.48
C GLU A 85 -0.47 -16.90 6.55
N SER A 86 -0.80 -18.04 5.94
CA SER A 86 -1.87 -18.15 4.93
C SER A 86 -3.30 -17.96 5.47
N GLU A 87 -3.50 -18.05 6.78
CA GLU A 87 -4.83 -17.93 7.42
C GLU A 87 -5.15 -16.51 7.90
N ASN A 88 -4.55 -15.48 7.30
CA ASN A 88 -4.64 -14.08 7.77
C ASN A 88 -4.13 -13.90 9.22
N ILE A 89 -3.22 -14.76 9.65
CA ILE A 89 -2.54 -14.66 10.94
C ILE A 89 -1.17 -14.04 10.70
N VAL A 90 -0.81 -13.07 11.54
CA VAL A 90 0.47 -12.39 11.52
C VAL A 90 1.19 -12.73 12.82
N VAL A 91 2.40 -13.24 12.68
CA VAL A 91 3.32 -13.49 13.79
C VAL A 91 4.16 -12.24 13.99
N LEU A 92 4.01 -11.67 15.18
CA LEU A 92 4.69 -10.47 15.63
C LEU A 92 5.68 -10.86 16.73
N GLU A 93 6.80 -10.15 16.82
CA GLU A 93 7.79 -10.32 17.90
C GLU A 93 8.00 -8.99 18.62
N ASN A 94 7.96 -9.04 19.95
CA ASN A 94 8.21 -7.87 20.79
C ASN A 94 9.71 -7.66 21.02
N SER A 95 10.10 -6.49 21.52
CA SER A 95 11.48 -6.19 21.94
C SER A 95 12.08 -7.20 22.94
N ALA A 96 11.24 -7.92 23.69
CA ALA A 96 11.63 -8.98 24.61
C ALA A 96 11.80 -10.38 23.96
N GLY A 97 11.54 -10.52 22.65
CA GLY A 97 11.57 -11.81 21.94
C GLY A 97 10.31 -12.66 22.09
N GLU A 98 9.26 -12.12 22.70
CA GLU A 98 7.97 -12.81 22.83
C GLU A 98 7.17 -12.77 21.52
N GLN A 99 6.69 -13.94 21.09
CA GLN A 99 5.88 -14.07 19.88
C GLN A 99 4.40 -13.83 20.18
N VAL A 100 3.80 -12.86 19.51
CA VAL A 100 2.38 -12.53 19.58
C VAL A 100 1.73 -12.86 18.23
N ARG A 101 0.68 -13.68 18.25
CA ARG A 101 -0.09 -14.00 17.04
C ARG A 101 -1.34 -13.15 16.98
N MET A 102 -1.51 -12.39 15.91
CA MET A 102 -2.66 -11.53 15.70
C MET A 102 -3.31 -11.78 14.35
N ILE A 103 -4.62 -11.52 14.27
CA ILE A 103 -5.34 -11.50 12.99
C ILE A 103 -4.91 -10.26 12.21
N MET A 104 -4.69 -10.40 10.91
CA MET A 104 -4.29 -9.33 9.99
C MET A 104 -5.16 -8.07 10.11
N ALA A 105 -6.48 -8.24 10.24
CA ALA A 105 -7.40 -7.12 10.42
C ALA A 105 -7.13 -6.31 11.71
N ALA A 106 -6.64 -6.95 12.77
CA ALA A 106 -6.24 -6.24 13.99
C ALA A 106 -4.91 -5.52 13.82
N VAL A 107 -3.96 -6.12 13.10
CA VAL A 107 -2.66 -5.51 12.75
C VAL A 107 -2.85 -4.27 11.88
N GLN A 108 -3.74 -4.34 10.89
CA GLN A 108 -4.10 -3.18 10.06
C GLN A 108 -4.70 -2.03 10.87
N LYS A 109 -5.60 -2.34 11.82
CA LYS A 109 -6.15 -1.31 12.71
C LYS A 109 -5.09 -0.62 13.57
N LEU A 110 -4.08 -1.37 14.03
CA LEU A 110 -2.98 -0.79 14.79
C LEU A 110 -2.13 0.13 13.89
N ARG A 111 -1.83 -0.31 12.66
CA ARG A 111 -1.13 0.50 11.66
C ARG A 111 -1.86 1.80 11.33
N ASP A 112 -3.18 1.74 11.09
CA ASP A 112 -4.00 2.92 10.81
C ASP A 112 -4.12 3.86 12.04
N SER A 113 -4.01 3.29 13.25
CA SER A 113 -4.03 4.09 14.49
C SER A 113 -2.73 4.88 14.66
N ASP A 114 -1.58 4.31 14.27
CA ASP A 114 -0.28 4.99 14.29
C ASP A 114 -0.20 6.08 13.22
N GLU A 115 -0.72 5.86 12.01
CA GLU A 115 -0.78 6.90 10.95
C GLU A 115 -1.62 8.13 11.36
N SER A 116 -2.52 7.98 12.34
CA SER A 116 -3.31 9.12 12.86
C SER A 116 -2.52 10.07 13.78
N LEU A 117 -1.27 9.73 14.12
CA LEU A 117 -0.41 10.50 15.01
C LEU A 117 0.70 11.29 14.31
N ASP A 118 0.79 11.27 12.98
CA ASP A 118 1.66 12.18 12.22
C ASP A 118 1.07 13.61 12.21
N PRO A 119 1.66 14.61 12.88
CA PRO A 119 1.13 15.99 12.89
C PRO A 119 1.42 16.75 11.58
N SER A 120 2.06 16.14 10.58
CA SER A 120 2.42 16.79 9.31
C SER A 120 1.47 16.54 8.14
N GLN A 121 0.43 15.72 8.29
CA GLN A 121 -0.63 15.65 7.30
C GLN A 121 -1.86 16.37 7.83
N GLN A 122 -2.02 17.64 7.45
CA GLN A 122 -3.31 18.30 7.56
C GLN A 122 -4.34 17.37 6.90
N PRO A 123 -5.40 16.94 7.61
CA PRO A 123 -6.43 16.13 6.98
C PRO A 123 -6.97 16.95 5.83
N VAL A 124 -6.80 16.47 4.60
CA VAL A 124 -7.40 17.06 3.41
C VAL A 124 -8.90 17.04 3.67
N LYS A 125 -9.45 18.20 4.04
CA LYS A 125 -10.89 18.39 4.26
C LYS A 125 -11.58 18.20 2.92
N LEU A 126 -11.89 16.96 2.58
CA LEU A 126 -12.75 16.67 1.45
C LEU A 126 -14.14 17.25 1.77
N PRO A 127 -14.68 18.15 0.94
CA PRO A 127 -15.99 18.72 1.17
C PRO A 127 -17.04 17.63 1.00
N THR A 128 -17.63 17.19 2.11
CA THR A 128 -18.62 16.11 2.18
C THR A 128 -20.02 16.49 1.67
N SER A 129 -20.18 17.65 1.04
CA SER A 129 -21.46 18.06 0.44
C SER A 129 -21.30 19.08 -0.69
N LEU A 130 -22.25 19.08 -1.63
CA LEU A 130 -22.36 20.09 -2.70
C LEU A 130 -22.43 21.53 -2.14
N THR A 131 -22.90 21.68 -0.91
CA THR A 131 -22.99 22.95 -0.18
C THR A 131 -21.62 23.50 0.22
N ALA A 132 -20.64 22.62 0.46
CA ALA A 132 -19.27 22.97 0.84
C ALA A 132 -18.36 23.32 -0.37
N LEU A 133 -18.68 22.87 -1.59
CA LEU A 133 -18.00 23.31 -2.82
C LEU A 133 -18.39 24.73 -3.24
N THR A 134 -19.58 25.21 -2.87
CA THR A 134 -19.99 26.57 -3.19
C THR A 134 -19.46 27.54 -2.13
N LYS A 135 -18.22 28.00 -2.29
CA LYS A 135 -17.73 29.19 -1.54
C LYS A 135 -18.66 30.37 -1.84
N ARG A 136 -19.65 30.58 -0.97
CA ARG A 136 -20.64 31.66 -1.07
C ARG A 136 -19.96 32.97 -0.71
N SER A 137 -19.37 33.65 -1.69
CA SER A 137 -19.00 35.06 -1.54
C SER A 137 -20.29 35.90 -1.41
N LYS A 138 -20.24 37.01 -0.66
CA LYS A 138 -21.41 37.88 -0.41
C LYS A 138 -22.11 38.28 -1.72
N LYS A 139 -21.34 38.48 -2.80
CA LYS A 139 -21.83 38.75 -4.16
C LYS A 139 -22.72 37.66 -4.75
N THR A 140 -22.47 36.36 -4.52
CA THR A 140 -23.25 35.28 -5.15
C THR A 140 -24.56 34.96 -4.43
N LYS A 141 -24.73 35.42 -3.17
CA LYS A 141 -26.00 35.32 -2.44
C LYS A 141 -27.07 36.24 -3.06
N ASP A 142 -26.66 37.44 -3.46
CA ASP A 142 -27.57 38.46 -3.98
C ASP A 142 -28.04 38.14 -5.40
N VAL A 143 -27.19 37.52 -6.23
CA VAL A 143 -27.58 37.07 -7.57
C VAL A 143 -28.60 35.94 -7.51
N ASN A 144 -28.43 34.98 -6.58
CA ASN A 144 -29.38 33.86 -6.46
C ASN A 144 -30.74 34.29 -5.88
N SER A 145 -30.77 35.31 -5.01
CA SER A 145 -32.03 35.88 -4.53
C SER A 145 -32.74 36.69 -5.63
N LEU A 146 -31.98 37.44 -6.43
CA LEU A 146 -32.49 38.16 -7.61
C LEU A 146 -33.05 37.20 -8.67
N LEU A 147 -32.33 36.13 -9.03
CA LEU A 147 -32.81 35.14 -9.99
C LEU A 147 -34.07 34.42 -9.51
N LYS A 148 -34.13 34.06 -8.21
CA LYS A 148 -35.35 33.46 -7.64
C LYS A 148 -36.54 34.42 -7.66
N LYS A 149 -36.32 35.71 -7.39
CA LYS A 149 -37.39 36.73 -7.50
C LYS A 149 -37.85 36.90 -8.95
N MET A 150 -36.93 36.97 -9.90
CA MET A 150 -37.30 37.07 -11.32
C MET A 150 -38.08 35.86 -11.78
N LEU A 151 -37.69 34.63 -11.41
CA LEU A 151 -38.46 33.43 -11.77
C LEU A 151 -39.84 33.36 -11.09
N SER A 152 -39.98 33.84 -9.84
CA SER A 152 -41.27 33.81 -9.16
C SER A 152 -42.26 34.85 -9.70
N ASP A 153 -41.74 35.97 -10.22
CA ASP A 153 -42.56 37.04 -10.80
C ASP A 153 -42.85 36.80 -12.29
N TYR A 154 -42.05 35.98 -12.98
CA TYR A 154 -42.30 35.59 -14.38
C TYR A 154 -43.34 34.46 -14.44
N GLY A 155 -44.61 34.82 -14.23
CA GLY A 155 -45.73 33.88 -14.19
C GLY A 155 -46.95 34.34 -13.41
N LYS A 156 -46.97 35.61 -12.98
CA LYS A 156 -48.16 36.34 -12.54
C LYS A 156 -48.46 37.47 -13.51
#